data_AF-A0A1U7HR98-F1
#
_entry.id   AF-A0A1U7HR98-F1
#
_cell.length_a   1.000
_cell.length_b   1.000
_cell.length_c   1.000
_cell.angle_alpha   90.00
_cell.angle_beta   90.00
_cell.angle_gamma   90.00
#
_symmetry.space_group_name_H-M   'P 1'
#
loop_
_entity.id
_entity.type
_entity.pdbx_description
1 polymer ?
#
loop_
_entity_poly.entity_id
_entity_poly.type
_entity_poly.pdbx_seq_one_letter_code
_entity_poly.pdbx_strand_id
1 'polypeptide(L)'
;MKLTYRGVSYEYDPIVVETTTGEVGGKYRSRDWRFRNLKKPPILVPRANLTYRGVTYNKPDTAIPGTAAPQAAPALSMADKARTLMADRTQAVKKRQQSLLSRAVEEIGATDDVSKHWTHIQGQIQPTFRDNYDRFGGAVS
;
A
#
# COMPACT_ATOMS: atom_id res chain seq x y z
N MET A 1 17.79 -17.87 -33.34
CA MET A 1 18.06 -19.25 -32.86
C MET A 1 16.79 -19.78 -32.22
N LYS A 2 16.28 -20.94 -32.64
CA LYS A 2 15.09 -21.57 -32.03
C LYS A 2 15.49 -22.22 -30.71
N LEU A 3 14.75 -21.97 -29.63
CA LEU A 3 15.04 -22.52 -28.31
C LEU A 3 14.24 -23.81 -28.13
N THR A 4 14.89 -24.91 -27.74
CA THR A 4 14.23 -26.20 -27.47
C THR A 4 14.19 -26.49 -25.98
N TYR A 5 12.99 -26.66 -25.42
CA TYR A 5 12.80 -27.09 -24.03
C TYR A 5 11.87 -28.31 -23.98
N ARG A 6 12.34 -29.38 -23.33
CA ARG A 6 11.65 -30.69 -23.24
C ARG A 6 11.12 -31.25 -24.57
N GLY A 7 11.93 -31.17 -25.61
CA GLY A 7 11.59 -31.71 -26.93
C GLY A 7 10.59 -30.86 -27.73
N VAL A 8 10.08 -29.76 -27.16
CA VAL A 8 9.22 -28.80 -27.86
C VAL A 8 10.08 -27.61 -28.32
N SER A 9 9.95 -27.26 -29.59
CA SER A 9 10.64 -26.12 -30.19
C SER A 9 9.80 -24.87 -29.99
N TYR A 10 10.40 -23.82 -29.41
CA TYR A 10 9.76 -22.53 -29.19
C TYR A 10 10.32 -21.50 -30.16
N GLU A 11 9.42 -20.76 -30.80
CA GLU A 11 9.73 -19.53 -31.51
C GLU A 11 9.75 -18.40 -30.47
N TYR A 12 10.92 -17.77 -30.30
CA TYR A 12 11.15 -16.78 -29.26
C TYR A 12 11.04 -15.38 -29.86
N ASP A 13 9.85 -14.78 -29.74
CA ASP A 13 9.55 -13.39 -30.10
C ASP A 13 9.45 -12.53 -28.82
N PRO A 14 10.59 -12.10 -28.24
CA PRO A 14 10.55 -11.27 -27.04
C PRO A 14 9.96 -9.90 -27.34
N ILE A 15 9.09 -9.42 -26.46
CA ILE A 15 8.59 -8.05 -26.51
C ILE A 15 9.76 -7.11 -26.18
N VAL A 16 10.16 -6.30 -27.15
CA VAL A 16 11.21 -5.28 -26.96
C VAL A 16 10.65 -4.16 -26.08
N VAL A 17 11.12 -4.09 -24.84
CA VAL A 17 10.70 -3.06 -23.87
C VAL A 17 11.65 -1.86 -23.96
N GLU A 18 11.15 -0.74 -24.45
CA GLU A 18 11.94 0.50 -24.49
C GLU A 18 12.11 1.12 -23.10
N THR A 19 13.34 1.07 -22.58
CA THR A 19 13.74 1.74 -21.33
C THR A 19 14.38 3.10 -21.62
N THR A 20 14.10 4.12 -20.80
CA THR A 20 14.92 5.33 -20.74
C THR A 20 15.93 5.23 -19.61
N THR A 21 17.16 5.64 -19.89
CA THR A 21 18.17 5.79 -18.86
C THR A 21 17.87 7.05 -18.06
N GLY A 22 17.54 6.91 -16.77
CA GLY A 22 17.30 8.06 -15.90
C GLY A 22 18.58 8.81 -15.53
N GLU A 23 18.39 9.99 -14.94
CA GLU A 23 19.45 10.79 -14.32
C GLU A 23 20.07 10.06 -13.12
N VAL A 24 21.32 10.42 -12.80
CA VAL A 24 22.06 9.82 -11.69
C VAL A 24 21.48 10.35 -10.37
N GLY A 25 20.80 9.49 -9.62
CA GLY A 25 20.16 9.86 -8.34
C GLY A 25 21.13 9.96 -7.16
N GLY A 26 22.44 9.78 -7.39
CA GLY A 26 23.50 9.89 -6.39
C GLY A 26 24.58 8.82 -6.54
N LYS A 27 25.43 8.68 -5.52
CA LYS A 27 26.47 7.63 -5.42
C LYS A 27 26.19 6.76 -4.20
N TYR A 28 26.11 5.45 -4.38
CA TYR A 28 26.08 4.48 -3.28
C TYR A 28 27.37 3.65 -3.30
N ARG A 29 28.14 3.68 -2.20
CA ARG A 29 29.44 2.99 -2.08
C ARG A 29 30.36 3.23 -3.28
N SER A 30 30.55 4.50 -3.62
CA SER A 30 31.40 4.93 -4.74
C SER A 30 30.94 4.46 -6.13
N ARG A 31 29.74 3.89 -6.26
CA ARG A 31 29.13 3.51 -7.54
C ARG A 31 27.88 4.35 -7.79
N ASP A 32 27.73 4.87 -9.00
CA ASP A 32 26.55 5.64 -9.38
C ASP A 32 25.33 4.71 -9.40
N TRP A 33 24.27 5.07 -8.67
CA TRP A 33 23.01 4.34 -8.75
C TRP A 33 22.06 5.11 -9.67
N ARG A 34 21.45 4.37 -10.62
CA ARG A 34 20.64 4.93 -11.70
C ARG A 34 19.30 4.22 -11.73
N PHE A 35 18.22 4.98 -11.79
CA PHE A 35 16.90 4.42 -12.06
C PHE A 35 16.70 4.26 -13.56
N ARG A 36 16.15 3.11 -13.96
CA ARG A 36 15.72 2.85 -15.35
C ARG A 36 14.21 2.84 -15.35
N ASN A 37 13.62 3.97 -15.70
CA ASN A 37 12.17 4.07 -15.83
C ASN A 37 11.75 3.54 -17.20
N LEU A 38 10.60 2.87 -17.24
CA LEU A 38 9.99 2.43 -18.49
C LEU A 38 9.38 3.64 -19.20
N LYS A 39 9.54 3.75 -20.52
CA LYS A 39 8.87 4.83 -21.28
C LYS A 39 7.36 4.68 -21.28
N LYS A 40 6.86 3.44 -21.22
CA LYS A 40 5.45 3.10 -21.20
C LYS A 40 5.17 2.25 -19.96
N PRO A 41 4.09 2.52 -19.20
CA PRO A 41 3.71 1.65 -18.11
C PRO A 41 3.46 0.24 -18.65
N PRO A 42 3.94 -0.81 -17.97
CA PRO A 42 3.74 -2.18 -18.44
C PRO A 42 2.25 -2.53 -18.35
N ILE A 43 1.66 -2.92 -19.49
CA ILE A 43 0.29 -3.41 -19.54
C ILE A 43 0.28 -4.83 -18.94
N LEU A 44 -0.27 -4.98 -17.75
CA LEU A 44 -0.40 -6.26 -17.09
C LEU A 44 -1.58 -7.03 -17.71
N VAL A 45 -1.29 -8.06 -18.49
CA VAL A 45 -2.32 -8.97 -19.00
C VAL A 45 -2.71 -9.95 -17.86
N PRO A 46 -3.99 -10.05 -17.47
CA PRO A 46 -4.43 -11.03 -16.49
C PRO A 46 -4.13 -12.46 -16.96
N ARG A 47 -3.59 -13.31 -16.07
CA ARG A 47 -3.22 -14.70 -16.41
C ARG A 47 -4.43 -15.64 -16.48
N ALA A 48 -5.59 -15.22 -15.98
CA ALA A 48 -6.82 -16.00 -15.95
C ALA A 48 -7.92 -15.27 -16.74
N ASN A 49 -8.64 -16.01 -17.58
CA ASN A 49 -9.87 -15.53 -18.20
C ASN A 49 -10.93 -15.36 -17.10
N LEU A 50 -11.18 -14.12 -16.67
CA LEU A 50 -12.20 -13.84 -15.68
C LEU A 50 -13.56 -14.17 -16.30
N THR A 51 -14.34 -15.04 -15.68
CA THR A 51 -15.68 -15.40 -16.13
C THR A 51 -16.69 -15.06 -15.05
N TYR A 52 -17.75 -14.34 -15.41
CA TYR A 52 -18.86 -14.04 -14.50
C TYR A 52 -20.15 -14.54 -15.13
N ARG A 53 -20.86 -15.43 -14.43
CA ARG A 53 -22.11 -16.07 -14.89
C ARG A 53 -22.06 -16.58 -16.34
N GLY A 54 -20.98 -17.27 -16.71
CA GLY A 54 -20.81 -17.85 -18.05
C GLY A 54 -20.35 -16.87 -19.13
N VAL A 55 -20.18 -15.58 -18.82
CA VAL A 55 -19.64 -14.57 -19.75
C VAL A 55 -18.17 -14.33 -19.44
N THR A 56 -17.30 -14.52 -20.44
CA THR A 56 -15.86 -14.22 -20.35
C THR A 56 -15.64 -12.72 -20.38
N TYR A 57 -15.15 -12.17 -19.27
CA TYR A 57 -14.69 -10.80 -19.16
C TYR A 57 -13.21 -10.71 -19.55
N ASN A 58 -12.97 -10.60 -20.85
CA ASN A 58 -11.69 -10.17 -21.40
C ASN A 58 -11.87 -8.73 -21.84
N LYS A 59 -11.21 -7.77 -21.17
CA LYS A 59 -11.07 -6.41 -21.69
C LYS A 59 -9.85 -6.38 -22.62
N PRO A 60 -10.01 -6.44 -23.95
CA PRO A 60 -8.96 -5.98 -24.83
C PRO A 60 -8.84 -4.47 -24.68
N ASP A 61 -7.60 -4.02 -24.62
CA ASP A 61 -7.11 -2.64 -24.62
C ASP A 61 -8.08 -1.65 -25.29
N THR A 62 -8.96 -1.05 -24.49
CA THR A 62 -9.65 0.19 -24.84
C THR A 62 -9.51 1.05 -23.62
N ALA A 63 -8.59 2.01 -23.72
CA ALA A 63 -8.64 3.19 -22.90
C ALA A 63 -10.08 3.69 -22.92
N ILE A 64 -10.79 3.57 -21.80
CA ILE A 64 -12.14 4.07 -21.66
C ILE A 64 -12.04 5.59 -21.87
N PRO A 65 -12.58 6.17 -22.96
CA PRO A 65 -12.73 7.61 -23.04
C PRO A 65 -13.82 7.96 -22.03
N GLY A 66 -13.42 8.36 -20.82
CA GLY A 66 -14.35 8.70 -19.75
C GLY A 66 -14.07 8.10 -18.37
N THR A 67 -13.00 7.32 -18.17
CA THR A 67 -12.45 7.30 -16.81
C THR A 67 -11.74 8.63 -16.64
N ALA A 68 -12.40 9.55 -15.93
CA ALA A 68 -11.75 10.75 -15.45
C ALA A 68 -10.36 10.34 -14.93
N ALA A 69 -9.32 11.01 -15.43
CA ALA A 69 -7.98 10.90 -14.89
C ALA A 69 -8.08 10.81 -13.35
N PRO A 70 -7.27 10.00 -12.67
CA PRO A 70 -7.28 9.98 -11.20
C PRO A 70 -7.26 11.44 -10.76
N GLN A 71 -8.36 11.90 -10.19
CA GLN A 71 -8.49 13.30 -9.80
C GLN A 71 -7.28 13.56 -8.94
N ALA A 72 -6.46 14.53 -9.37
CA ALA A 72 -5.24 14.88 -8.67
C ALA A 72 -5.61 14.98 -7.19
N ALA A 73 -5.06 14.09 -6.38
CA ALA A 73 -5.32 14.08 -4.95
C ALA A 73 -5.18 15.53 -4.48
N PRO A 74 -6.14 16.08 -3.73
CA PRO A 74 -6.15 17.49 -3.40
C PRO A 74 -4.76 17.84 -2.88
N ALA A 75 -4.13 18.87 -3.47
CA ALA A 75 -2.80 19.30 -3.10
C ALA A 75 -2.86 19.91 -1.68
N LEU A 76 -3.02 19.07 -0.68
CA LEU A 76 -2.99 19.42 0.73
C LEU A 76 -1.65 20.08 0.99
N SER A 77 -1.69 21.23 1.67
CA SER A 77 -0.47 21.89 2.09
C SER A 77 0.36 20.93 2.95
N MET A 78 1.69 21.11 3.01
CA MET A 78 2.54 20.24 3.84
C MET A 78 2.09 20.25 5.31
N ALA A 79 1.57 21.38 5.79
CA ALA A 79 0.97 21.49 7.11
C ALA A 79 -0.30 20.65 7.27
N ASP A 80 -1.18 20.61 6.26
CA ASP A 80 -2.38 19.78 6.31
C ASP A 80 -2.05 18.29 6.23
N LYS A 81 -1.06 17.92 5.42
CA LYS A 81 -0.53 16.55 5.38
C LYS A 81 0.02 16.14 6.74
N ALA A 82 0.86 16.97 7.36
CA ALA A 82 1.36 16.71 8.71
C ALA A 82 0.22 16.57 9.73
N ARG A 83 -0.81 17.41 9.65
CA ARG A 83 -1.98 17.33 10.54
C ARG A 83 -2.74 16.01 10.36
N THR A 84 -2.95 15.57 9.12
CA THR A 84 -3.61 14.28 8.84
C THR A 84 -2.82 13.10 9.37
N LEU A 85 -1.50 13.06 9.15
CA LEU A 85 -0.62 12.01 9.67
C LEU A 85 -0.65 11.93 11.20
N MET A 86 -0.64 13.09 11.88
CA MET A 86 -0.76 13.14 13.33
C MET A 86 -2.14 12.66 13.81
N ALA A 87 -3.22 13.05 13.11
CA ALA A 87 -4.57 12.58 13.42
C ALA A 87 -4.67 11.05 13.27
N ASP A 88 -4.22 10.51 12.14
CA ASP A 88 -4.23 9.06 11.87
C ASP A 88 -3.43 8.27 12.89
N ARG A 89 -2.26 8.78 13.28
CA ARG A 89 -1.45 8.20 14.36
C ARG A 89 -2.20 8.15 15.68
N THR A 90 -2.84 9.25 16.08
CA THR A 90 -3.62 9.25 17.33
C THR A 90 -4.78 8.26 17.28
N GLN A 91 -5.46 8.12 16.13
CA GLN A 91 -6.52 7.14 15.94
C GLN A 91 -6.00 5.70 16.01
N ALA A 92 -4.83 5.42 15.44
CA ALA A 92 -4.21 4.10 15.52
C ALA A 92 -3.89 3.68 16.96
N VAL A 93 -3.32 4.59 17.76
CA VAL A 93 -3.04 4.36 19.18
C VAL A 93 -4.35 4.11 19.95
N LYS A 94 -5.41 4.88 19.65
CA LYS A 94 -6.73 4.70 20.27
C LYS A 94 -7.33 3.33 20.00
N LYS A 95 -7.40 2.93 18.73
CA LYS A 95 -7.96 1.64 18.31
C LYS A 95 -7.24 0.47 18.98
N ARG A 96 -5.91 0.57 19.13
CA ARG A 96 -5.11 -0.45 19.80
C ARG A 96 -5.35 -0.50 21.31
N GLN A 97 -5.42 0.65 21.98
CA GLN A 97 -5.76 0.69 23.41
C GLN A 97 -7.11 0.02 23.65
N GLN A 98 -8.10 0.32 22.81
CA GLN A 98 -9.43 -0.28 22.91
C GLN A 98 -9.41 -1.80 22.69
N SER A 99 -8.65 -2.30 21.71
CA SER A 99 -8.59 -3.75 21.46
C SER A 99 -7.83 -4.53 22.53
N LEU A 100 -6.85 -3.91 23.21
CA LEU A 100 -6.19 -4.52 24.36
C LEU A 100 -7.08 -4.53 25.59
N LEU A 101 -7.84 -3.44 25.82
CA LEU A 101 -8.81 -3.38 26.90
C LEU A 101 -9.96 -4.38 26.68
N SER A 102 -10.47 -4.52 25.47
CA SER A 102 -11.52 -5.50 25.18
C SER A 102 -11.07 -6.93 25.50
N ARG A 103 -9.83 -7.29 25.11
CA ARG A 103 -9.26 -8.60 25.45
C ARG A 103 -9.08 -8.80 26.96
N ALA A 104 -8.56 -7.80 27.67
CA ALA A 104 -8.38 -7.90 29.12
C ALA A 104 -9.72 -8.01 29.87
N VAL A 105 -10.76 -7.31 29.39
CA VAL A 105 -12.13 -7.40 29.92
C VAL A 105 -12.70 -8.80 29.70
N GLU A 106 -12.51 -9.38 28.51
CA GLU A 106 -12.89 -10.77 28.22
C GLU A 106 -12.16 -11.77 29.13
N GLU A 107 -10.87 -11.59 29.37
CA GLU A 107 -10.08 -12.46 30.27
C GLU A 107 -10.55 -12.41 31.72
N ILE A 108 -10.97 -11.24 32.19
CA ILE A 108 -11.46 -11.04 33.56
C ILE A 108 -12.92 -11.52 33.70
N GLY A 109 -13.59 -11.85 32.59
CA GLY A 109 -15.02 -12.21 32.58
C GLY A 109 -15.92 -11.03 32.96
N ALA A 110 -15.43 -9.80 32.80
CA ALA A 110 -16.19 -8.59 33.05
C ALA A 110 -17.15 -8.30 31.88
N THR A 111 -18.19 -7.51 32.14
CA THR A 111 -19.18 -7.16 31.11
C THR A 111 -18.53 -6.31 30.01
N ASP A 112 -18.91 -6.59 28.76
CA ASP A 112 -18.39 -5.92 27.56
C ASP A 112 -18.59 -4.39 27.57
N ASP A 113 -19.47 -3.88 28.42
CA ASP A 113 -19.69 -2.44 28.56
C ASP A 113 -18.42 -1.72 29.05
N VAL A 114 -17.60 -2.33 29.90
CA VAL A 114 -16.36 -1.71 30.39
C VAL A 114 -15.38 -1.42 29.24
N SER A 115 -15.38 -2.24 28.19
CA SER A 115 -14.51 -2.06 27.01
C SER A 115 -14.95 -0.89 26.11
N LYS A 116 -16.25 -0.57 26.12
CA LYS A 116 -16.88 0.49 25.30
C LYS A 116 -16.75 1.86 25.93
N HIS A 117 -16.59 1.92 27.24
CA HIS A 117 -16.46 3.17 27.98
C HIS A 117 -15.00 3.59 27.96
N TRP A 118 -14.65 4.42 26.97
CA TRP A 118 -13.42 5.19 27.05
C TRP A 118 -13.41 5.90 28.41
N THR A 119 -12.28 5.84 29.14
CA THR A 119 -12.13 6.36 30.50
C THR A 119 -13.03 7.57 30.75
N HIS A 120 -13.85 7.49 31.81
CA HIS A 120 -14.88 8.49 32.16
C HIS A 120 -14.35 9.94 32.15
N ILE A 121 -13.04 10.12 32.35
CA ILE A 121 -12.35 11.39 32.23
C ILE A 121 -11.87 11.58 30.77
N GLN A 122 -12.70 12.25 29.97
CA GLN A 122 -12.31 13.12 28.84
C GLN A 122 -11.75 12.48 27.55
N GLY A 123 -11.97 11.19 27.25
CA GLY A 123 -11.62 10.70 25.90
C GLY A 123 -10.11 10.66 25.60
N GLN A 124 -9.26 10.76 26.64
CA GLN A 124 -7.81 10.87 26.50
C GLN A 124 -7.13 9.50 26.41
N ILE A 125 -6.09 9.43 25.56
CA ILE A 125 -5.21 8.26 25.45
C ILE A 125 -4.33 8.21 26.70
N GLN A 126 -4.13 7.01 27.25
CA GLN A 126 -3.21 6.80 28.37
C GLN A 126 -1.79 7.31 27.98
N PRO A 127 -1.15 8.19 28.77
CA PRO A 127 0.13 8.81 28.41
C PRO A 127 1.23 7.77 28.12
N THR A 128 1.28 6.70 28.91
CA THR A 128 2.24 5.61 28.78
C THR A 128 2.08 4.81 27.48
N PHE A 129 0.87 4.78 26.90
CA PHE A 129 0.62 4.12 25.61
C PHE A 129 1.20 4.90 24.44
N ARG A 130 1.30 6.23 24.54
CA ARG A 130 1.98 7.06 23.52
C ARG A 130 3.47 6.75 23.50
N ASP A 131 4.12 6.79 24.67
CA ASP A 131 5.56 6.57 24.80
C ASP A 131 6.00 5.16 24.40
N ASN A 132 5.24 4.13 24.78
CA ASN A 132 5.58 2.74 24.46
C ASN A 132 5.27 2.36 23.01
N TYR A 133 4.29 3.00 22.37
CA TYR A 133 3.94 2.72 20.97
C TYR A 133 4.97 3.32 20.01
N ASP A 134 5.47 4.50 20.32
CA ASP A 134 6.36 5.26 19.45
C ASP A 134 7.81 4.73 19.44
N ARG A 135 8.15 3.79 20.34
CA ARG A 135 9.52 3.32 20.56
C ARG A 135 9.99 2.22 19.60
N PHE A 136 9.15 1.72 18.69
CA PHE A 136 9.59 0.87 17.59
C PHE A 136 9.84 1.72 16.32
N GLY A 137 11.00 2.37 16.30
CA GLY A 137 11.49 3.17 15.18
C GLY A 137 11.84 2.34 13.95
N GLY A 138 10.85 2.03 13.11
CA GLY A 138 11.11 1.21 11.91
C GLY A 138 10.17 1.41 10.71
N ALA A 139 9.29 2.41 10.66
CA ALA A 139 8.42 2.62 9.51
C ALA A 139 8.16 4.10 9.22
N VAL A 140 9.22 4.81 8.87
CA VAL A 140 9.15 6.02 8.03
C VAL A 140 10.29 5.87 7.02
N SER A 141 9.94 5.28 5.87
CA SER A 141 10.73 5.20 4.63
C SER A 141 9.81 5.62 3.49
#